data_AF-A0A4Q7GB29-F1
#
_entry.id   AF-A0A4Q7GB29-F1
#
_cell.length_a   1.000
_cell.length_b   1.000
_cell.length_c   1.000
_cell.angle_alpha   90.00
_cell.angle_beta   90.00
_cell.angle_gamma   90.00
#
_symmetry.space_group_name_H-M   'P 1'
#
loop_
_entity.id
_entity.type
_entity.pdbx_description
1 polymer ?
#
loop_
_entity_poly.entity_id
_entity_poly.type
_entity_poly.pdbx_seq_one_letter_code
_entity_poly.pdbx_strand_id
1 'polypeptide(L)'
;MSENTAPATGKNVQLSADGGTTQWGPYVLDRLVAPKCSDLTACLAPELPEPSNYYASFYLNNVFVVGVPDKVRSPIIVFLRRLANAVRDYRAGRERMLECVAALRHSNAMVQGYLAALSHFESTIVNTYLALMSHEAIGRLMDPHFPKPFQSGDGSPPQRLNAAYNALKHFNGNIERGIIPDGTTPVWLLDDGIESVGSQGQAKLRFEELVELLRDLERDARYLSEDVYRLARERSQAAGEKLDAVPPAAD
;
A
#
# COMPACT_ATOMS: atom_id res chain seq x y z
N MET A 1 -7.61 -61.45 25.99
CA MET A 1 -6.59 -61.29 24.93
C MET A 1 -6.50 -59.82 24.62
N SER A 2 -5.57 -59.15 25.30
CA SER A 2 -5.29 -57.72 25.20
C SER A 2 -4.11 -57.53 24.26
N GLU A 3 -4.35 -56.97 23.08
CA GLU A 3 -3.28 -56.56 22.17
C GLU A 3 -2.82 -55.14 22.48
N ASN A 4 -1.51 -55.06 22.63
CA ASN A 4 -0.71 -53.99 23.17
C ASN A 4 -0.40 -52.98 22.05
N THR A 5 -0.92 -51.76 22.14
CA THR A 5 -0.64 -50.67 21.20
C THR A 5 0.64 -49.95 21.65
N ALA A 6 1.73 -50.12 20.90
CA ALA A 6 2.95 -49.34 21.11
C ALA A 6 2.82 -47.94 20.50
N PRO A 7 3.17 -46.85 21.21
CA PRO A 7 3.20 -45.52 20.62
C PRO A 7 4.49 -45.31 19.82
N ALA A 8 4.35 -44.88 18.57
CA ALA A 8 5.45 -44.45 17.72
C ALA A 8 6.06 -43.15 18.29
N THR A 9 7.25 -43.25 18.88
CA THR A 9 8.09 -42.12 19.28
C THR A 9 8.66 -41.42 18.04
N GLY A 10 7.89 -40.51 17.45
CA GLY A 10 8.42 -39.53 16.52
C GLY A 10 9.38 -38.59 17.25
N LYS A 11 10.69 -38.69 16.95
CA LYS A 11 11.67 -37.73 17.46
C LYS A 11 11.36 -36.36 16.85
N ASN A 12 10.90 -35.42 17.67
CA ASN A 12 10.83 -34.00 17.31
C ASN A 12 12.27 -33.49 17.13
N VAL A 13 12.74 -33.42 15.89
CA VAL A 13 14.00 -32.76 15.56
C VAL A 13 13.72 -31.26 15.48
N GLN A 14 14.08 -30.54 16.54
CA GLN A 14 14.05 -29.08 16.55
C GLN A 14 15.36 -28.58 15.95
N LEU A 15 15.33 -28.16 14.68
CA LEU A 15 16.48 -27.53 14.02
C LEU A 15 16.48 -26.04 14.38
N SER A 16 17.47 -25.59 15.15
CA SER A 16 17.76 -24.16 15.34
C SER A 16 18.80 -23.73 14.30
N ALA A 17 18.51 -22.67 13.56
CA ALA A 17 19.50 -22.05 12.68
C ALA A 17 20.35 -21.08 13.51
N ASP A 18 21.38 -21.60 14.17
CA ASP A 18 22.35 -20.77 14.88
C ASP A 18 23.26 -20.06 13.87
N GLY A 19 23.18 -18.72 13.78
CA GLY A 19 24.22 -17.74 13.36
C GLY A 19 25.06 -17.97 12.09
N GLY A 20 24.89 -19.08 11.38
CA GLY A 20 25.71 -19.51 10.27
C GLY A 20 25.25 -18.90 8.96
N THR A 21 26.17 -18.87 8.00
CA THR A 21 25.95 -18.56 6.58
C THR A 21 25.11 -19.65 5.89
N THR A 22 23.94 -19.96 6.45
CA THR A 22 22.99 -20.89 5.84
C THR A 22 22.44 -20.26 4.57
N GLN A 23 22.65 -20.93 3.45
CA GLN A 23 22.04 -20.58 2.18
C GLN A 23 20.87 -21.52 1.92
N TRP A 24 19.72 -20.94 1.57
CA TRP A 24 18.52 -21.67 1.23
C TRP A 24 18.55 -22.10 -0.23
N GLY A 25 18.06 -23.31 -0.51
CA GLY A 25 17.83 -23.74 -1.89
C GLY A 25 16.66 -22.95 -2.51
N PRO A 26 16.66 -22.70 -3.83
CA PRO A 26 15.56 -22.01 -4.52
C PRO A 26 14.17 -22.59 -4.22
N TYR A 27 14.08 -23.93 -4.17
CA TYR A 27 12.86 -24.63 -3.80
C TYR A 27 12.30 -24.19 -2.43
N VAL A 28 13.17 -23.98 -1.44
CA VAL A 28 12.76 -23.54 -0.10
C VAL A 28 12.26 -22.10 -0.15
N LEU A 29 12.96 -21.22 -0.86
CA LEU A 29 12.58 -19.81 -0.98
C LEU A 29 11.23 -19.66 -1.67
N ASP A 30 11.06 -20.28 -2.82
CA ASP A 30 9.85 -20.12 -3.63
C ASP A 30 8.62 -20.79 -3.00
N ARG A 31 8.84 -21.83 -2.20
CA ARG A 31 7.76 -22.57 -1.53
C ARG A 31 7.38 -21.99 -0.17
N LEU A 32 8.36 -21.59 0.63
CA LEU A 32 8.16 -21.23 2.04
C LEU A 32 8.30 -19.73 2.33
N VAL A 33 8.88 -18.94 1.42
CA VAL A 33 9.01 -17.49 1.60
C VAL A 33 7.97 -16.77 0.75
N ALA A 34 8.10 -16.86 -0.57
CA ALA A 34 7.14 -16.33 -1.55
C ALA A 34 7.51 -16.83 -2.95
N PRO A 35 6.52 -16.94 -3.88
CA PRO A 35 6.82 -17.29 -5.26
C PRO A 35 7.88 -16.38 -5.89
N LYS A 36 8.82 -16.97 -6.65
CA LYS A 36 9.91 -16.26 -7.33
C LYS A 36 10.84 -15.47 -6.40
N CYS A 37 10.83 -15.77 -5.10
CA CYS A 37 11.75 -15.13 -4.15
C CYS A 37 13.21 -15.44 -4.50
N SER A 38 13.51 -16.64 -5.01
CA SER A 38 14.87 -16.97 -5.46
C SER A 38 15.32 -16.15 -6.67
N ASP A 39 14.39 -15.62 -7.45
CA ASP A 39 14.69 -14.85 -8.67
C ASP A 39 14.96 -13.38 -8.39
N LEU A 40 14.78 -12.91 -7.15
CA LEU A 40 15.04 -11.52 -6.79
C LEU A 40 16.55 -11.21 -6.88
N THR A 41 16.91 -10.27 -7.73
CA THR A 41 18.30 -9.85 -7.98
C THR A 41 18.53 -8.35 -7.88
N ALA A 42 17.48 -7.54 -8.01
CA ALA A 42 17.58 -6.09 -8.02
C ALA A 42 16.37 -5.43 -7.35
N CYS A 43 16.56 -4.18 -6.93
CA CYS A 43 15.46 -3.31 -6.52
C CYS A 43 15.29 -2.24 -7.60
N LEU A 44 14.32 -2.41 -8.49
CA LEU A 44 13.97 -1.41 -9.52
C LEU A 44 12.83 -0.48 -9.05
N ALA A 45 12.53 -0.48 -7.75
CA ALA A 45 11.57 0.46 -7.18
C ALA A 45 12.13 1.89 -7.23
N PRO A 46 11.47 2.83 -7.94
CA PRO A 46 11.94 4.21 -8.01
C PRO A 46 11.95 4.89 -6.65
N GLU A 47 12.83 5.89 -6.47
CA GLU A 47 12.78 6.70 -5.26
C GLU A 47 11.55 7.62 -5.27
N LEU A 48 10.87 7.69 -4.12
CA LEU A 48 9.73 8.56 -3.89
C LEU A 48 10.09 9.55 -2.76
N PRO A 49 10.08 10.86 -3.03
CA PRO A 49 10.43 11.87 -2.02
C PRO A 49 9.42 11.92 -0.87
N GLU A 50 9.81 12.59 0.22
CA GLU A 50 8.88 12.81 1.35
C GLU A 50 7.81 13.79 0.88
N PRO A 51 6.52 13.49 1.09
CA PRO A 51 5.47 14.42 0.73
C PRO A 51 5.47 15.59 1.71
N SER A 52 4.98 16.75 1.28
CA SER A 52 4.69 17.84 2.20
C SER A 52 3.69 17.39 3.28
N ASN A 53 3.66 18.10 4.40
CA ASN A 53 2.69 17.87 5.47
C ASN A 53 1.31 18.44 5.09
N TYR A 54 0.68 17.88 4.06
CA TYR A 54 -0.66 18.24 3.57
C TYR A 54 -1.73 18.10 4.66
N TYR A 55 -1.43 17.26 5.65
CA TYR A 55 -2.18 17.12 6.88
C TYR A 55 -2.32 18.41 7.65
N ALA A 56 -1.19 18.96 8.08
CA ALA A 56 -1.14 20.20 8.82
C ALA A 56 -1.70 21.34 7.97
N SER A 57 -1.34 21.40 6.68
CA SER A 57 -1.88 22.40 5.74
C SER A 57 -3.41 22.36 5.71
N PHE A 58 -4.02 21.19 5.53
CA PHE A 58 -5.48 21.05 5.47
C PHE A 58 -6.15 21.48 6.77
N TYR A 59 -5.67 21.02 7.93
CA TYR A 59 -6.28 21.38 9.22
C TYR A 59 -6.20 22.89 9.49
N LEU A 60 -5.02 23.48 9.30
CA LEU A 60 -4.83 24.91 9.52
C LEU A 60 -5.71 25.73 8.56
N ASN A 61 -5.76 25.36 7.29
CA ASN A 61 -6.60 26.07 6.33
C ASN A 61 -8.10 25.87 6.60
N ASN A 62 -8.53 24.70 7.06
CA ASN A 62 -9.92 24.44 7.41
C ASN A 62 -10.37 25.28 8.62
N VAL A 63 -9.48 25.50 9.59
CA VAL A 63 -9.75 26.29 10.80
C VAL A 63 -9.69 27.80 10.51
N PHE A 64 -8.68 28.26 9.78
CA PHE A 64 -8.38 29.69 9.67
C PHE A 64 -8.80 30.35 8.35
N VAL A 65 -9.15 29.58 7.32
CA VAL A 65 -9.50 30.13 6.00
C VAL A 65 -10.97 29.90 5.68
N VAL A 66 -11.38 28.64 5.49
CA VAL A 66 -12.78 28.31 5.23
C VAL A 66 -13.11 26.90 5.71
N GLY A 67 -14.21 26.76 6.43
CA GLY A 67 -14.69 25.46 6.88
C GLY A 67 -15.27 24.64 5.74
N VAL A 68 -14.58 23.56 5.35
CA VAL A 68 -15.15 22.56 4.43
C VAL A 68 -16.29 21.81 5.14
N PRO A 69 -17.45 21.60 4.50
CA PRO A 69 -18.57 20.86 5.10
C PRO A 69 -18.17 19.45 5.55
N ASP A 70 -18.73 18.98 6.67
CA ASP A 70 -18.39 17.71 7.32
C ASP A 70 -18.45 16.48 6.40
N LYS A 71 -19.46 16.48 5.52
CA LYS A 71 -19.71 15.41 4.54
C LYS A 71 -18.50 15.21 3.61
N VAL A 72 -17.80 16.29 3.25
CA VAL A 72 -16.63 16.28 2.36
C VAL A 72 -15.33 16.23 3.17
N ARG A 73 -15.29 16.91 4.31
CA ARG A 73 -14.13 16.99 5.21
C ARG A 73 -13.66 15.61 5.67
N SER A 74 -14.58 14.72 6.05
CA SER A 74 -14.23 13.40 6.58
C SER A 74 -13.51 12.51 5.53
N PRO A 75 -14.03 12.36 4.29
CA PRO A 75 -13.30 11.72 3.20
C PRO A 75 -11.93 12.35 2.89
N ILE A 76 -11.78 13.68 2.94
CA ILE A 76 -10.47 14.34 2.73
C ILE A 76 -9.48 13.92 3.80
N ILE A 77 -9.89 13.92 5.08
CA ILE A 77 -9.03 13.46 6.18
C ILE A 77 -8.66 11.98 6.00
N VAL A 78 -9.56 11.12 5.52
CA VAL A 78 -9.22 9.71 5.26
C VAL A 78 -8.24 9.59 4.09
N PHE A 79 -8.47 10.35 3.01
CA PHE A 79 -7.62 10.39 1.82
C PHE A 79 -6.17 10.76 2.16
N LEU A 80 -5.96 11.89 2.85
CA LEU A 80 -4.64 12.32 3.29
C LEU A 80 -3.97 11.23 4.17
N ARG A 81 -4.77 10.53 5.00
CA ARG A 81 -4.52 9.36 5.90
C ARG A 81 -3.64 8.38 5.20
N ARG A 82 -4.34 7.88 4.20
CA ARG A 82 -4.00 6.73 3.44
C ARG A 82 -2.86 7.10 2.50
N LEU A 83 -2.87 8.29 1.90
CA LEU A 83 -1.74 8.73 1.10
C LEU A 83 -0.44 8.84 1.92
N ALA A 84 -0.45 9.52 3.06
CA ALA A 84 0.75 9.69 3.89
C ALA A 84 1.32 8.34 4.35
N ASN A 85 0.45 7.42 4.80
CA ASN A 85 0.87 6.06 5.15
C ASN A 85 1.41 5.30 3.93
N ALA A 86 0.76 5.40 2.77
CA ALA A 86 1.19 4.71 1.56
C ALA A 86 2.60 5.17 1.13
N VAL A 87 2.86 6.49 1.14
CA VAL A 87 4.19 7.02 0.78
C VAL A 87 5.25 6.59 1.80
N ARG A 88 4.96 6.68 3.10
CA ARG A 88 5.88 6.22 4.16
C ARG A 88 6.22 4.74 4.00
N ASP A 89 5.19 3.90 3.85
CA ASP A 89 5.37 2.46 3.76
C ASP A 89 6.06 2.08 2.43
N TYR A 90 5.81 2.79 1.33
CA TYR A 90 6.51 2.58 0.06
C TYR A 90 8.02 2.80 0.22
N ARG A 91 8.39 3.93 0.85
CA ARG A 91 9.78 4.29 1.09
C ARG A 91 10.49 3.28 1.98
N ALA A 92 9.85 2.88 3.09
CA ALA A 92 10.38 1.87 3.99
C ALA A 92 10.52 0.50 3.28
N GLY A 93 9.53 0.12 2.47
CA GLY A 93 9.58 -1.10 1.67
C GLY A 93 10.74 -1.10 0.67
N ARG A 94 10.97 0.02 0.00
CA ARG A 94 12.13 0.20 -0.89
C ARG A 94 13.45 0.08 -0.15
N GLU A 95 13.59 0.72 1.02
CA GLU A 95 14.80 0.62 1.85
C GLU A 95 15.10 -0.83 2.25
N ARG A 96 14.08 -1.56 2.74
CA ARG A 96 14.22 -2.99 3.08
C ARG A 96 14.53 -3.86 1.86
N MET A 97 13.98 -3.52 0.70
CA MET A 97 14.28 -4.23 -0.55
C MET A 97 15.72 -4.01 -0.99
N LEU A 98 16.27 -2.80 -0.83
CA LEU A 98 17.69 -2.52 -1.07
C LEU A 98 18.61 -3.30 -0.13
N GLU A 99 18.27 -3.35 1.16
CA GLU A 99 18.99 -4.20 2.14
C GLU A 99 18.93 -5.69 1.76
N CYS A 100 17.76 -6.16 1.33
CA CYS A 100 17.53 -7.54 0.90
C CYS A 100 18.44 -7.94 -0.28
N VAL A 101 18.52 -7.09 -1.32
CA VAL A 101 19.33 -7.39 -2.51
C VAL A 101 20.83 -7.19 -2.27
N ALA A 102 21.21 -6.37 -1.29
CA ALA A 102 22.60 -6.19 -0.87
C ALA A 102 23.12 -7.36 -0.01
N ALA A 103 22.22 -8.11 0.64
CA ALA A 103 22.59 -9.28 1.45
C ALA A 103 23.11 -10.44 0.58
N LEU A 104 23.85 -11.37 1.21
CA LEU A 104 24.30 -12.59 0.54
C LEU A 104 23.08 -13.36 -0.02
N ARG A 105 23.13 -13.73 -1.30
CA ARG A 105 22.01 -14.44 -1.95
C ARG A 105 21.62 -15.69 -1.16
N HIS A 106 20.30 -15.84 -1.02
CA HIS A 106 19.64 -16.94 -0.32
C HIS A 106 20.03 -17.07 1.15
N SER A 107 20.61 -16.05 1.76
CA SER A 107 20.91 -16.05 3.20
C SER A 107 19.68 -15.74 4.05
N ASN A 108 19.77 -16.01 5.36
CA ASN A 108 18.77 -15.58 6.34
C ASN A 108 18.52 -14.07 6.30
N ALA A 109 19.57 -13.27 6.12
CA ALA A 109 19.45 -11.82 6.06
C ALA A 109 18.63 -11.36 4.84
N MET A 110 18.85 -12.01 3.68
CA MET A 110 18.04 -11.76 2.48
C MET A 110 16.57 -12.10 2.72
N VAL A 111 16.27 -13.26 3.31
CA VAL A 111 14.88 -13.65 3.61
C VAL A 111 14.20 -12.68 4.59
N GLN A 112 14.90 -12.26 5.65
CA GLN A 112 14.37 -11.28 6.60
C GLN A 112 14.10 -9.92 5.93
N GLY A 113 15.04 -9.45 5.11
CA GLY A 113 14.88 -8.22 4.32
C GLY A 113 13.70 -8.32 3.35
N TYR A 114 13.54 -9.46 2.67
CA TYR A 114 12.43 -9.73 1.76
C TYR A 114 11.08 -9.64 2.46
N LEU A 115 10.92 -10.34 3.59
CA LEU A 115 9.66 -10.36 4.34
C LEU A 115 9.31 -8.98 4.91
N ALA A 116 10.31 -8.24 5.39
CA ALA A 116 10.13 -6.85 5.84
C ALA A 116 9.69 -5.93 4.69
N ALA A 117 10.35 -6.05 3.53
CA ALA A 117 9.98 -5.30 2.33
C ALA A 117 8.55 -5.63 1.89
N LEU A 118 8.20 -6.92 1.85
CA LEU A 118 6.86 -7.38 1.44
C LEU A 118 5.78 -6.77 2.34
N SER A 119 5.94 -6.83 3.66
CA SER A 119 4.97 -6.25 4.60
C SER A 119 4.73 -4.75 4.38
N HIS A 120 5.79 -3.99 4.10
CA HIS A 120 5.70 -2.57 3.76
C HIS A 120 4.99 -2.33 2.42
N PHE A 121 5.28 -3.14 1.39
CA PHE A 121 4.60 -3.02 0.10
C PHE A 121 3.13 -3.46 0.17
N GLU A 122 2.78 -4.48 0.95
CA GLU A 122 1.37 -4.84 1.21
C GLU A 122 0.63 -3.67 1.88
N SER A 123 1.26 -3.04 2.88
CA SER A 123 0.71 -1.85 3.54
C SER A 123 0.57 -0.68 2.56
N THR A 124 1.52 -0.52 1.65
CA THR A 124 1.46 0.47 0.57
C THR A 124 0.28 0.22 -0.36
N ILE A 125 0.06 -1.01 -0.81
CA ILE A 125 -1.06 -1.39 -1.68
C ILE A 125 -2.39 -1.04 -1.01
N VAL A 126 -2.57 -1.47 0.24
CA VAL A 126 -3.79 -1.22 1.01
C VAL A 126 -4.05 0.27 1.17
N ASN A 127 -3.04 1.03 1.59
CA ASN A 127 -3.20 2.45 1.82
C ASN A 127 -3.38 3.22 0.49
N THR A 128 -2.68 2.87 -0.59
CA THR A 128 -2.85 3.52 -1.91
C THR A 128 -4.27 3.30 -2.43
N TYR A 129 -4.79 2.07 -2.35
CA TYR A 129 -6.14 1.77 -2.79
C TYR A 129 -7.19 2.53 -1.98
N LEU A 130 -7.06 2.56 -0.65
CA LEU A 130 -7.99 3.31 0.21
C LEU A 130 -7.91 4.82 -0.01
N ALA A 131 -6.72 5.36 -0.32
CA ALA A 131 -6.56 6.75 -0.72
C ALA A 131 -7.31 7.03 -2.03
N LEU A 132 -7.11 6.21 -3.05
CA LEU A 132 -7.80 6.30 -4.33
C LEU A 132 -9.33 6.23 -4.18
N MET A 133 -9.84 5.35 -3.33
CA MET A 133 -11.28 5.23 -3.06
C MET A 133 -11.84 6.43 -2.31
N SER A 134 -11.06 7.00 -1.40
CA SER A 134 -11.43 8.24 -0.70
C SER A 134 -11.44 9.42 -1.68
N HIS A 135 -10.49 9.46 -2.61
CA HIS A 135 -10.45 10.46 -3.69
C HIS A 135 -11.70 10.38 -4.60
N GLU A 136 -12.08 9.17 -5.05
CA GLU A 136 -13.33 8.98 -5.80
C GLU A 136 -14.57 9.44 -5.00
N ALA A 137 -14.61 9.13 -3.70
CA ALA A 137 -15.71 9.54 -2.84
C ALA A 137 -15.80 11.07 -2.71
N ILE A 138 -14.67 11.77 -2.55
CA ILE A 138 -14.60 13.23 -2.55
C ILE A 138 -15.14 13.79 -3.87
N GLY A 139 -14.63 13.26 -4.99
CA GLY A 139 -15.06 13.66 -6.33
C GLY A 139 -16.57 13.52 -6.51
N ARG A 140 -17.17 12.38 -6.12
CA ARG A 140 -18.62 12.16 -6.21
C ARG A 140 -19.47 13.04 -5.32
N LEU A 141 -18.92 13.46 -4.17
CA LEU A 141 -19.62 14.40 -3.29
C LEU A 141 -19.65 15.81 -3.86
N MET A 142 -18.68 16.16 -4.70
CA MET A 142 -18.58 17.46 -5.38
C MET A 142 -19.28 17.46 -6.74
N ASP A 143 -19.20 16.35 -7.48
CA ASP A 143 -19.83 16.12 -8.78
C ASP A 143 -20.35 14.67 -8.88
N PRO A 144 -21.67 14.44 -8.93
CA PRO A 144 -22.23 13.09 -9.06
C PRO A 144 -21.75 12.29 -10.29
N HIS A 145 -21.26 12.97 -11.34
CA HIS A 145 -20.75 12.35 -12.56
C HIS A 145 -19.23 12.10 -12.52
N PHE A 146 -18.59 12.31 -11.36
CA PHE A 146 -17.16 12.09 -11.21
C PHE A 146 -16.77 10.66 -11.65
N PRO A 147 -15.80 10.53 -12.58
CA PRO A 147 -15.48 9.25 -13.19
C PRO A 147 -14.90 8.27 -12.17
N LYS A 148 -15.12 6.98 -12.43
CA LYS A 148 -14.43 5.92 -11.67
C LYS A 148 -12.93 5.94 -12.00
N PRO A 149 -12.07 5.59 -11.04
CA PRO A 149 -10.63 5.49 -11.29
C PRO A 149 -10.24 4.46 -12.36
N PHE A 150 -11.06 3.44 -12.58
CA PHE A 150 -10.86 2.42 -13.61
C PHE A 150 -12.18 1.73 -14.02
N GLN A 151 -12.13 1.00 -15.13
CA GLN A 151 -13.16 0.09 -15.60
C GLN A 151 -12.67 -1.36 -15.52
N SER A 152 -13.61 -2.30 -15.42
CA SER A 152 -13.25 -3.72 -15.38
C SER A 152 -12.67 -4.15 -16.72
N GLY A 153 -11.43 -4.66 -16.71
CA GLY A 153 -10.72 -5.16 -17.88
C GLY A 153 -9.95 -4.11 -18.66
N ASP A 154 -9.85 -2.86 -18.17
CA ASP A 154 -9.11 -1.80 -18.85
C ASP A 154 -7.58 -1.96 -18.75
N GLY A 155 -7.10 -2.83 -17.86
CA GLY A 155 -5.68 -3.07 -17.65
C GLY A 155 -4.96 -1.83 -17.13
N SER A 156 -5.66 -0.90 -16.50
CA SER A 156 -5.05 0.32 -15.94
C SER A 156 -4.27 0.01 -14.66
N PRO A 157 -3.27 0.84 -14.28
CA PRO A 157 -2.61 0.70 -12.99
C PRO A 157 -3.58 0.67 -11.79
N PRO A 158 -4.62 1.51 -11.71
CA PRO A 158 -5.63 1.39 -10.66
C PRO A 158 -6.37 0.04 -10.64
N GLN A 159 -6.67 -0.56 -11.81
CA GLN A 159 -7.29 -1.89 -11.86
C GLN A 159 -6.33 -2.96 -11.31
N ARG A 160 -5.04 -2.90 -11.63
CA ARG A 160 -4.04 -3.84 -11.10
C ARG A 160 -3.78 -3.65 -9.61
N LEU A 161 -3.77 -2.40 -9.13
CA LEU A 161 -3.75 -2.09 -7.70
C LEU A 161 -4.97 -2.69 -6.99
N ASN A 162 -6.17 -2.56 -7.58
CA ASN A 162 -7.39 -3.19 -7.05
C ASN A 162 -7.29 -4.72 -7.02
N ALA A 163 -6.69 -5.35 -8.04
CA ALA A 163 -6.47 -6.79 -8.04
C ALA A 163 -5.56 -7.23 -6.88
N ALA A 164 -4.43 -6.55 -6.68
CA ALA A 164 -3.51 -6.82 -5.57
C ALA A 164 -4.18 -6.58 -4.20
N TYR A 165 -4.93 -5.48 -4.06
CA TYR A 165 -5.70 -5.18 -2.85
C TYR A 165 -6.74 -6.27 -2.55
N ASN A 166 -7.49 -6.72 -3.56
CA ASN A 166 -8.49 -7.78 -3.37
C ASN A 166 -7.84 -9.13 -3.01
N ALA A 167 -6.65 -9.41 -3.55
CA ALA A 167 -5.88 -10.60 -3.20
C ALA A 167 -5.53 -10.62 -1.70
N LEU A 168 -5.10 -9.48 -1.15
CA LEU A 168 -4.84 -9.30 0.29
C LEU A 168 -6.13 -9.34 1.12
N LYS A 169 -7.14 -8.57 0.72
CA LYS A 169 -8.42 -8.45 1.45
C LYS A 169 -9.15 -9.78 1.57
N HIS A 170 -9.10 -10.61 0.53
CA HIS A 170 -9.79 -11.90 0.46
C HIS A 170 -8.85 -13.09 0.64
N PHE A 171 -7.71 -12.89 1.33
CA PHE A 171 -6.68 -13.90 1.54
C PHE A 171 -7.24 -15.25 2.01
N ASN A 172 -8.01 -15.28 3.11
CA ASN A 172 -8.59 -16.53 3.65
C ASN A 172 -9.46 -17.26 2.61
N GLY A 173 -10.34 -16.53 1.91
CA GLY A 173 -11.20 -17.11 0.89
C GLY A 173 -10.43 -17.61 -0.33
N ASN A 174 -9.29 -16.99 -0.66
CA ASN A 174 -8.40 -17.46 -1.73
C ASN A 174 -7.65 -18.74 -1.31
N ILE A 175 -7.28 -18.88 -0.03
CA ILE A 175 -6.70 -20.13 0.52
C ILE A 175 -7.73 -21.27 0.45
N GLU A 176 -8.93 -21.05 0.98
CA GLU A 176 -9.99 -22.08 1.04
C GLU A 176 -10.37 -22.61 -0.35
N ARG A 177 -10.27 -21.76 -1.37
CA ARG A 177 -10.56 -22.13 -2.77
C ARG A 177 -9.37 -22.72 -3.51
N GLY A 178 -8.20 -22.85 -2.86
CA GLY A 178 -6.97 -23.32 -3.50
C GLY A 178 -6.45 -22.40 -4.61
N ILE A 179 -6.80 -21.10 -4.58
CA ILE A 179 -6.38 -20.12 -5.58
C ILE A 179 -4.92 -19.74 -5.40
N ILE A 180 -4.46 -19.66 -4.15
CA ILE A 180 -3.05 -19.45 -3.82
C ILE A 180 -2.39 -20.82 -3.94
N PRO A 181 -1.71 -21.13 -5.05
CA PRO A 181 -1.18 -22.45 -5.28
C PRO A 181 0.09 -22.56 -4.47
N ASP A 182 0.11 -23.44 -3.48
CA ASP A 182 1.34 -23.94 -2.87
C ASP A 182 2.26 -22.90 -2.19
N GLY A 183 1.89 -21.62 -2.23
CA GLY A 183 2.64 -20.48 -1.74
C GLY A 183 2.09 -19.95 -0.43
N THR A 184 2.92 -19.18 0.26
CA THR A 184 2.66 -18.60 1.58
C THR A 184 1.86 -17.31 1.55
N THR A 185 1.79 -16.64 0.39
CA THR A 185 1.23 -15.29 0.27
C THR A 185 0.56 -15.09 -1.11
N PRO A 186 -0.54 -14.31 -1.19
CA PRO A 186 -1.19 -13.98 -2.45
C PRO A 186 -0.48 -12.84 -3.20
N VAL A 187 0.52 -12.21 -2.59
CA VAL A 187 1.28 -11.06 -3.11
C VAL A 187 2.75 -11.30 -2.88
N TRP A 188 3.59 -11.08 -3.90
CA TRP A 188 5.04 -11.24 -3.80
C TRP A 188 5.77 -10.17 -4.60
N LEU A 189 7.03 -9.93 -4.21
CA LEU A 189 7.91 -8.96 -4.85
C LEU A 189 8.69 -9.59 -5.99
N LEU A 190 8.84 -8.81 -7.06
CA LEU A 190 9.77 -9.02 -8.16
C LEU A 190 10.76 -7.84 -8.22
N ASP A 191 11.77 -7.95 -9.06
CA ASP A 191 12.74 -6.86 -9.27
C ASP A 191 12.06 -5.54 -9.68
N ASP A 192 11.04 -5.60 -10.56
CA ASP A 192 10.37 -4.46 -11.18
C ASP A 192 8.95 -4.17 -10.64
N GLY A 193 8.45 -4.95 -9.69
CA GLY A 193 7.12 -4.71 -9.16
C GLY A 193 6.60 -5.76 -8.20
N ILE A 194 5.27 -5.81 -8.15
CA ILE A 194 4.50 -6.62 -7.23
C ILE A 194 3.57 -7.49 -8.05
N GLU A 195 3.68 -8.80 -7.91
CA GLU A 195 2.73 -9.75 -8.47
C GLU A 195 1.72 -10.18 -7.41
N SER A 196 0.53 -10.50 -7.87
CA SER A 196 -0.54 -11.00 -7.02
C SER A 196 -1.36 -12.07 -7.71
N VAL A 197 -1.95 -12.96 -6.94
CA VAL A 197 -2.94 -13.95 -7.41
C VAL A 197 -4.17 -13.92 -6.51
N GLY A 198 -5.35 -13.88 -7.13
CA GLY A 198 -6.61 -13.93 -6.41
C GLY A 198 -7.74 -14.42 -7.30
N SER A 199 -8.98 -14.28 -6.85
CA SER A 199 -10.16 -14.69 -7.62
C SER A 199 -10.32 -13.98 -8.97
N GLN A 200 -9.58 -12.90 -9.21
CA GLN A 200 -9.55 -12.16 -10.47
C GLN A 200 -8.41 -12.61 -11.40
N GLY A 201 -7.67 -13.67 -11.04
CA GLY A 201 -6.49 -14.14 -11.75
C GLY A 201 -5.20 -13.52 -11.22
N GLN A 202 -4.14 -13.62 -12.03
CA GLN A 202 -2.84 -13.03 -11.73
C GLN A 202 -2.77 -11.58 -12.22
N ALA A 203 -2.20 -10.69 -11.42
CA ALA A 203 -1.95 -9.30 -11.80
C ALA A 203 -0.52 -8.89 -11.40
N LYS A 204 0.11 -8.05 -12.21
CA LYS A 204 1.44 -7.48 -11.96
C LYS A 204 1.38 -5.95 -11.96
N LEU A 205 1.61 -5.33 -10.81
CA LEU A 205 1.72 -3.88 -10.67
C LEU A 205 3.20 -3.49 -10.64
N ARG A 206 3.67 -2.69 -11.61
CA ARG A 206 5.07 -2.24 -11.62
C ARG A 206 5.30 -1.19 -10.54
N PHE A 207 6.52 -1.10 -10.01
CA PHE A 207 6.83 -0.05 -9.04
C PHE A 207 6.71 1.36 -9.62
N GLU A 208 7.04 1.54 -10.90
CA GLU A 208 6.89 2.79 -11.63
C GLU A 208 5.42 3.24 -11.64
N GLU A 209 4.52 2.32 -11.95
CA GLU A 209 3.08 2.55 -11.97
C GLU A 209 2.53 2.90 -10.57
N LEU A 210 3.01 2.22 -9.54
CA LEU A 210 2.64 2.52 -8.17
C LEU A 210 3.13 3.92 -7.74
N VAL A 211 4.33 4.31 -8.13
CA VAL A 211 4.87 5.66 -7.87
C VAL A 211 4.10 6.74 -8.63
N GLU A 212 3.73 6.48 -9.89
CA GLU A 212 2.89 7.38 -10.68
C GLU A 212 1.53 7.60 -10.00
N LEU A 213 0.87 6.53 -9.53
CA LEU A 213 -0.36 6.64 -8.75
C LEU A 213 -0.18 7.46 -7.48
N LEU A 214 0.89 7.23 -6.72
CA LEU A 214 1.18 8.00 -5.50
C LEU A 214 1.41 9.48 -5.80
N ARG A 215 2.10 9.81 -6.89
CA ARG A 215 2.35 11.19 -7.32
C ARG A 215 1.08 11.90 -7.79
N ASP A 216 0.20 11.19 -8.50
CA ASP A 216 -1.09 11.74 -8.91
C ASP A 216 -1.96 12.05 -7.69
N LEU A 217 -2.04 11.12 -6.72
CA LEU A 217 -2.74 11.36 -5.45
C LEU A 217 -2.07 12.48 -4.64
N GLU A 218 -0.74 12.63 -4.69
CA GLU A 218 -0.03 13.72 -4.03
C GLU A 218 -0.39 15.10 -4.62
N ARG A 219 -0.51 15.19 -5.94
CA ARG A 219 -0.98 16.41 -6.62
C ARG A 219 -2.40 16.78 -6.17
N ASP A 220 -3.28 15.79 -6.05
CA ASP A 220 -4.65 16.01 -5.57
C ASP A 220 -4.68 16.37 -4.08
N ALA A 221 -3.80 15.79 -3.27
CA ALA A 221 -3.63 16.16 -1.86
C ALA A 221 -3.17 17.61 -1.69
N ARG A 222 -2.21 18.06 -2.48
CA ARG A 222 -1.81 19.49 -2.52
C ARG A 222 -2.99 20.37 -2.87
N TYR A 223 -3.73 20.01 -3.92
CA TYR A 223 -4.89 20.80 -4.34
C TYR A 223 -5.91 20.96 -3.22
N LEU A 224 -6.31 19.84 -2.61
CA LEU A 224 -7.33 19.80 -1.55
C LEU A 224 -6.89 20.42 -0.23
N SER A 225 -5.58 20.46 0.07
CA SER A 225 -5.04 20.98 1.33
C SER A 225 -4.54 22.42 1.26
N GLU A 226 -4.16 22.90 0.07
CA GLU A 226 -3.48 24.20 -0.10
C GLU A 226 -4.14 25.04 -1.20
N ASP A 227 -4.23 24.53 -2.43
CA ASP A 227 -4.60 25.37 -3.58
C ASP A 227 -6.06 25.85 -3.52
N VAL A 228 -7.00 25.00 -3.11
CA VAL A 228 -8.42 25.38 -2.96
C VAL A 228 -8.56 26.57 -1.99
N TYR A 229 -7.81 26.54 -0.89
CA TYR A 229 -7.84 27.60 0.12
C TYR A 229 -7.15 28.87 -0.35
N ARG A 230 -6.03 28.75 -1.08
CA ARG A 230 -5.39 29.90 -1.73
C ARG A 230 -6.37 30.59 -2.69
N LEU A 231 -7.01 29.83 -3.58
CA LEU A 231 -7.98 30.35 -4.53
C LEU A 231 -9.20 30.99 -3.85
N ALA A 232 -9.68 30.41 -2.74
CA ALA A 232 -10.76 31.00 -1.96
C ALA A 232 -10.36 32.38 -1.39
N ARG A 233 -9.15 32.51 -0.82
CA ARG A 233 -8.65 33.80 -0.32
C ARG A 233 -8.54 34.85 -1.41
N GLU A 234 -7.97 34.48 -2.57
CA GLU A 234 -7.81 35.38 -3.72
C GLU A 234 -9.16 35.90 -4.21
N ARG A 235 -10.19 35.04 -4.23
CA ARG A 235 -11.56 35.42 -4.62
C ARG A 235 -12.20 36.39 -3.63
N SER A 236 -12.11 36.13 -2.32
CA SER A 236 -12.66 37.03 -1.30
C SER A 236 -11.96 38.40 -1.32
N GLN A 237 -10.64 38.43 -1.50
CA GLN A 237 -9.89 39.67 -1.65
C GLN A 237 -10.32 40.45 -2.90
N ALA A 238 -10.51 39.78 -4.04
CA ALA A 238 -10.97 40.41 -5.27
C ALA A 238 -12.41 40.93 -5.18
N ALA A 239 -13.27 40.27 -4.39
CA ALA A 239 -14.66 40.69 -4.15
C ALA A 239 -14.79 41.87 -3.17
N GLY A 240 -13.71 42.27 -2.49
CA GLY A 240 -13.76 43.27 -1.42
C GLY A 240 -14.47 42.77 -0.15
N GLU A 241 -14.77 41.47 -0.07
CA GLU A 241 -15.32 40.85 1.13
C GLU A 241 -14.17 40.64 2.13
N LYS A 242 -14.26 41.30 3.30
CA LYS A 242 -13.50 40.81 4.46
C LYS A 242 -14.03 39.40 4.73
N LEU A 243 -13.16 38.39 4.63
CA LEU A 243 -13.41 37.09 5.24
C LEU A 243 -13.61 37.37 6.74
N ASP A 244 -14.86 37.49 7.17
CA ASP A 244 -15.18 37.58 8.57
C ASP A 244 -14.64 36.29 9.21
N ALA A 245 -13.70 36.47 10.14
CA ALA A 245 -13.14 35.38 10.89
C ALA A 245 -14.30 34.57 11.49
N VAL A 246 -14.32 33.26 11.23
CA VAL A 246 -15.30 32.36 11.86
C VAL A 246 -15.22 32.62 13.37
N PRO A 247 -16.30 33.11 14.01
CA PRO A 247 -16.26 33.35 15.44
C PRO A 247 -15.89 32.05 16.15
N PRO A 248 -15.04 32.09 17.19
CA PRO A 248 -14.68 30.89 17.92
C PRO A 248 -15.97 30.19 18.36
N ALA A 249 -16.05 28.89 18.11
CA ALA A 249 -17.19 28.08 18.52
C ALA A 249 -17.44 28.34 20.01
N ALA A 250 -18.64 28.83 20.35
CA ALA A 250 -19.01 29.06 21.73
C ALA A 250 -19.05 27.70 22.46
N ASP A 251 -18.35 27.65 23.60
CA ASP A 251 -18.22 26.51 24.50
C ASP A 251 -19.58 25.96 24.99
#